data_AF-A0A0K0D795-F1
#
_entry.id   AF-A0A0K0D795-F1
#
_cell.length_a   1.000
_cell.length_b   1.000
_cell.length_c   1.000
_cell.angle_alpha   90.00
_cell.angle_beta   90.00
_cell.angle_gamma   90.00
#
_symmetry.space_group_name_H-M   'P 1'
#
loop_
_entity.id
_entity.type
_entity.pdbx_description
1 polymer ?
#
loop_
_entity_poly.entity_id
_entity_poly.type
_entity_poly.pdbx_seq_one_letter_code
_entity_poly.pdbx_strand_id
1 'polypeptide(L)'
;MSPLLSIAISIGLAHAFDVPCTQKLIGNKCLFDEECYGMNTVCRNARCTCPTNFEEFDIDDRTTVCRLAPSKIGDTCQRDCKPPLLCRDGRCECWGGSIVDGECVVPCPTGQQLYGVECTRVAHYGQVCEKDSECVDPFNACVGGTCQCAAGTTRDIMRGFCYA
;
A
#
# COMPACT_ATOMS: atom_id res chain seq x y z
N MET A 1 2.17 15.36 -72.74
CA MET A 1 3.22 15.57 -71.71
C MET A 1 2.73 16.69 -70.81
N SER A 2 2.35 16.37 -69.57
CA SER A 2 2.26 17.23 -68.37
C SER A 2 1.60 16.40 -67.26
N PRO A 3 2.26 16.15 -66.11
CA PRO A 3 1.82 15.18 -65.14
C PRO A 3 0.88 15.78 -64.09
N LEU A 4 -0.07 14.95 -63.64
CA LEU A 4 -0.94 15.17 -62.48
C LEU A 4 -0.09 15.19 -61.20
N LEU A 5 -0.15 16.29 -60.45
CA LEU A 5 0.53 16.46 -59.17
C LEU A 5 -0.41 15.98 -58.04
N SER A 6 -0.32 14.71 -57.67
CA SER A 6 -1.00 14.16 -56.49
C SER A 6 -0.18 14.46 -55.24
N ILE A 7 -0.64 15.41 -54.42
CA ILE A 7 -0.08 15.67 -53.09
C ILE A 7 -0.66 14.60 -52.15
N ALA A 8 0.18 13.62 -51.80
CA ALA A 8 -0.13 12.64 -50.77
C ALA A 8 -0.12 13.33 -49.40
N ILE A 9 -1.27 13.36 -48.73
CA ILE A 9 -1.39 13.78 -47.33
C ILE A 9 -0.86 12.63 -46.48
N SER A 10 0.34 12.79 -45.94
CA SER A 10 0.90 11.88 -44.95
C SER A 10 0.10 12.02 -43.65
N ILE A 11 -0.89 11.15 -43.45
CA ILE A 11 -1.54 10.98 -42.15
C ILE A 11 -0.49 10.38 -41.23
N GLY A 12 0.10 11.20 -40.38
CA GLY A 12 0.94 10.73 -39.29
C GLY A 12 0.12 9.79 -38.42
N LEU A 13 0.47 8.51 -38.41
CA LEU A 13 0.00 7.57 -37.40
C LEU A 13 0.50 8.10 -36.05
N ALA A 14 -0.37 8.80 -35.34
CA ALA A 14 -0.24 8.91 -33.89
C ALA A 14 -0.42 7.48 -33.37
N HIS A 15 0.70 6.82 -33.05
CA HIS A 15 0.66 5.64 -32.20
C HIS A 15 0.17 6.10 -30.83
N ALA A 16 -1.15 6.05 -30.64
CA ALA A 16 -1.69 5.90 -29.30
C ALA A 16 -1.07 4.61 -28.75
N PHE A 17 -0.14 4.75 -27.80
CA PHE A 17 0.26 3.63 -26.97
C PHE A 17 -0.97 3.29 -26.13
N ASP A 18 -1.83 2.45 -26.70
CA ASP A 18 -2.88 1.76 -25.97
C ASP A 18 -2.12 0.76 -25.09
N VAL A 19 -1.67 1.22 -23.92
CA VAL A 19 -1.08 0.34 -22.91
C VAL A 19 -2.28 -0.47 -22.42
N PRO A 20 -2.41 -1.76 -22.78
CA PRO A 20 -3.50 -2.55 -22.23
C PRO A 20 -3.38 -2.43 -20.72
N CYS A 21 -4.50 -2.21 -20.02
CA CYS A 21 -4.53 -2.27 -18.56
C CYS A 21 -4.01 -3.65 -18.15
N THR A 22 -2.70 -3.81 -17.99
CA THR A 22 -2.09 -5.02 -17.48
C THR A 22 -2.43 -4.97 -16.01
N GLN A 23 -3.59 -5.50 -15.66
CA GLN A 23 -4.05 -5.66 -14.30
C GLN A 23 -3.23 -6.79 -13.66
N LYS A 24 -2.03 -6.43 -13.18
CA LYS A 24 -1.08 -7.39 -12.64
C LYS A 24 -1.46 -7.73 -11.21
N LEU A 25 -1.63 -9.01 -10.94
CA LEU A 25 -1.96 -9.50 -9.60
C LEU A 25 -0.80 -9.24 -8.62
N ILE A 26 -1.14 -9.21 -7.34
CA ILE A 26 -0.16 -9.18 -6.24
C ILE A 26 0.90 -10.24 -6.49
N GLY A 27 2.15 -9.82 -6.38
CA GLY A 27 3.33 -10.63 -6.61
C GLY A 27 3.94 -10.59 -8.00
N ASN A 28 3.27 -10.00 -8.97
CA ASN A 28 3.85 -9.76 -10.28
C ASN A 28 4.72 -8.51 -10.30
N LYS A 29 5.63 -8.46 -11.30
CA LYS A 29 6.52 -7.32 -11.51
C LYS A 29 5.76 -6.11 -12.06
N CYS A 30 6.00 -4.94 -11.49
CA CYS A 30 5.40 -3.68 -11.91
C CYS A 30 6.45 -2.59 -12.02
N LEU A 31 6.12 -1.52 -12.76
CA LEU A 31 6.89 -0.28 -12.77
C LEU A 31 6.13 0.87 -12.08
N PHE A 32 4.80 0.87 -12.19
CA PHE A 32 3.92 1.91 -11.64
C PHE A 32 2.73 1.27 -10.91
N ASP A 33 2.12 2.03 -10.00
CA ASP A 33 0.99 1.58 -9.18
C ASP A 33 -0.23 1.22 -10.03
N GLU A 34 -0.46 1.92 -11.15
CA GLU A 34 -1.59 1.72 -12.06
C GLU A 34 -1.52 0.37 -12.81
N GLU A 35 -0.36 -0.29 -12.80
CA GLU A 35 -0.23 -1.65 -13.33
C GLU A 35 -0.74 -2.72 -12.34
N CYS A 36 -0.95 -2.37 -11.07
CA CYS A 36 -1.37 -3.34 -10.06
C CYS A 36 -2.89 -3.45 -10.00
N TYR A 37 -3.38 -4.68 -10.01
CA TYR A 37 -4.80 -4.98 -9.89
C TYR A 37 -5.24 -5.06 -8.43
N GLY A 38 -6.30 -4.32 -8.10
CA GLY A 38 -6.98 -4.41 -6.82
C GLY A 38 -7.08 -3.06 -6.13
N MET A 39 -7.96 -2.98 -5.13
CA MET A 39 -7.99 -1.83 -4.22
C MET A 39 -6.83 -1.93 -3.24
N ASN A 40 -6.23 -0.79 -2.89
CA ASN A 40 -5.11 -0.71 -1.96
C ASN A 40 -3.93 -1.59 -2.38
N THR A 41 -3.61 -1.63 -3.67
CA THR A 41 -2.40 -2.27 -4.18
C THR A 41 -1.43 -1.23 -4.70
N VAL A 42 -0.15 -1.39 -4.39
CA VAL A 42 0.92 -0.46 -4.78
C VAL A 42 2.07 -1.23 -5.43
N CYS A 43 2.81 -0.56 -6.30
CA CYS A 43 4.04 -1.05 -6.88
C CYS A 43 5.23 -0.69 -5.99
N ARG A 44 5.63 -1.63 -5.13
CA ARG A 44 6.78 -1.42 -4.22
C ARG A 44 7.89 -2.40 -4.55
N ASN A 45 9.11 -1.90 -4.66
CA ASN A 45 10.29 -2.71 -5.01
C ASN A 45 10.08 -3.52 -6.31
N ALA A 46 9.48 -2.89 -7.32
CA ALA A 46 9.14 -3.48 -8.61
C ALA A 46 8.20 -4.70 -8.54
N ARG A 47 7.39 -4.82 -7.48
CA ARG A 47 6.40 -5.89 -7.27
C ARG A 47 5.07 -5.29 -6.78
N CYS A 48 3.95 -5.75 -7.34
CA CYS A 48 2.62 -5.42 -6.81
C CYS A 48 2.46 -6.04 -5.43
N THR A 49 2.14 -5.23 -4.43
CA THR A 49 1.99 -5.64 -3.03
C THR A 49 1.02 -4.72 -2.30
N CYS A 50 0.81 -4.98 -1.02
CA CYS A 50 -0.03 -4.15 -0.17
C CYS A 50 0.76 -2.99 0.45
N PRO A 51 0.13 -1.81 0.62
CA PRO A 51 0.72 -0.70 1.35
C PRO A 51 0.82 -1.03 2.84
N THR A 52 1.47 -0.13 3.58
CA THR A 52 1.60 -0.23 5.04
C THR A 52 0.21 -0.39 5.69
N ASN A 53 0.12 -1.24 6.72
CA ASN A 53 -1.10 -1.56 7.47
C ASN A 53 -2.11 -2.50 6.76
N PHE A 54 -1.75 -3.04 5.61
CA PHE A 54 -2.54 -4.06 4.92
C PHE A 54 -1.76 -5.37 4.90
N GLU A 55 -2.47 -6.48 4.98
CA GLU A 55 -1.90 -7.80 4.70
C GLU A 55 -2.29 -8.25 3.30
N GLU A 56 -1.39 -8.96 2.63
CA GLU A 56 -1.78 -9.75 1.47
C GLU A 56 -2.63 -10.94 1.98
N PHE A 57 -3.82 -11.12 1.43
CA PHE A 57 -4.77 -12.15 1.86
C PHE A 57 -5.25 -12.97 0.65
N ASP A 58 -5.13 -14.29 0.73
CA ASP A 58 -5.60 -15.18 -0.33
C ASP A 58 -7.06 -15.50 -0.07
N ILE A 59 -7.93 -15.04 -0.98
CA ILE A 59 -9.35 -15.39 -0.95
C ILE A 59 -9.53 -16.82 -1.47
N ASP A 60 -8.70 -17.21 -2.45
CA ASP A 60 -8.63 -18.53 -3.04
C ASP A 60 -7.21 -18.80 -3.56
N ASP A 61 -6.97 -19.99 -4.13
CA ASP A 61 -5.65 -20.42 -4.62
C ASP A 61 -5.05 -19.56 -5.75
N ARG A 62 -5.83 -18.65 -6.34
CA ARG A 62 -5.44 -17.82 -7.48
C ARG A 62 -5.53 -16.32 -7.20
N THR A 63 -6.28 -15.92 -6.17
CA THR A 63 -6.66 -14.53 -5.93
C THR A 63 -6.16 -14.06 -4.58
N THR A 64 -5.12 -13.23 -4.62
CA THR A 64 -4.64 -12.47 -3.47
C THR A 64 -5.15 -11.04 -3.54
N VAL A 65 -5.60 -10.49 -2.41
CA VAL A 65 -6.02 -9.09 -2.28
C VAL A 65 -5.33 -8.40 -1.10
N CYS A 66 -5.41 -7.08 -1.06
CA CYS A 66 -5.01 -6.30 0.10
C CYS A 66 -6.23 -6.03 0.99
N ARG A 67 -6.16 -6.49 2.24
CA ARG A 67 -7.14 -6.15 3.27
C ARG A 67 -6.42 -5.52 4.46
N LEU A 68 -7.16 -4.78 5.28
CA LEU A 68 -6.59 -4.22 6.50
C LEU A 68 -5.99 -5.34 7.35
N ALA A 69 -4.75 -5.13 7.78
CA ALA A 69 -4.10 -6.07 8.66
C ALA A 69 -4.82 -6.07 10.03
N PRO A 70 -5.13 -7.23 10.60
CA PRO A 70 -5.76 -7.33 11.92
C PRO A 70 -4.93 -6.63 12.98
N SER A 71 -5.59 -5.90 13.89
CA SER A 71 -4.92 -4.97 14.80
C SER A 71 -5.01 -5.34 16.27
N LYS A 72 -5.66 -6.45 16.63
CA LYS A 72 -5.78 -6.88 18.03
C LYS A 72 -5.09 -8.22 18.25
N ILE A 73 -4.60 -8.41 19.48
CA ILE A 73 -4.03 -9.68 19.91
C ILE A 73 -5.09 -10.77 19.80
N GLY A 74 -4.76 -11.88 19.14
CA GLY A 74 -5.62 -13.04 18.93
C GLY A 74 -6.50 -12.97 17.68
N ASP A 75 -6.58 -11.83 16.99
CA ASP A 75 -7.27 -11.70 15.70
C ASP A 75 -6.68 -12.67 14.67
N THR A 76 -7.51 -13.16 13.76
CA THR A 76 -7.10 -14.10 12.70
C THR A 76 -6.38 -13.36 11.57
N CYS A 77 -5.18 -13.80 11.25
CA CYS A 77 -4.33 -13.28 10.18
C CYS A 77 -3.92 -14.40 9.22
N GLN A 78 -3.51 -14.05 8.01
CA GLN A 78 -2.93 -15.01 7.06
C GLN A 78 -1.43 -14.78 6.85
N ARG A 79 -1.03 -13.51 6.70
CA ARG A 79 0.39 -13.15 6.47
C ARG A 79 0.89 -12.13 7.46
N ASP A 80 0.14 -11.06 7.69
CA ASP A 80 0.61 -9.92 8.47
C ASP A 80 -0.45 -9.44 9.45
N CYS A 81 0.01 -8.85 10.55
CA CYS A 81 -0.82 -8.11 11.50
C CYS A 81 -0.39 -6.65 11.51
N LYS A 82 -1.25 -5.76 12.01
CA LYS A 82 -0.86 -4.37 12.22
C LYS A 82 0.29 -4.35 13.23
N PRO A 83 1.43 -3.71 12.91
CA PRO A 83 2.53 -3.56 13.84
C PRO A 83 2.06 -2.99 15.20
N PRO A 84 2.65 -3.42 16.33
CA PRO A 84 3.84 -4.28 16.45
C PRO A 84 3.51 -5.79 16.50
N LEU A 85 2.28 -6.19 16.18
CA LEU A 85 1.89 -7.60 16.23
C LEU A 85 2.50 -8.38 15.08
N LEU A 86 2.78 -9.67 15.33
CA LEU A 86 3.24 -10.60 14.30
C LEU A 86 2.18 -11.68 14.07
N CYS A 87 2.00 -12.08 12.82
CA CYS A 87 1.12 -13.20 12.47
C CYS A 87 1.85 -14.52 12.74
N ARG A 88 1.34 -15.31 13.69
CA ARG A 88 1.88 -16.62 14.04
C ARG A 88 0.75 -17.62 14.24
N ASP A 89 0.89 -18.79 13.64
CA ASP A 89 -0.12 -19.86 13.71
C ASP A 89 -1.55 -19.37 13.37
N GLY A 90 -1.64 -18.44 12.41
CA GLY A 90 -2.89 -17.83 11.94
C GLY A 90 -3.52 -16.81 12.90
N ARG A 91 -2.78 -16.35 13.92
CA ARG A 91 -3.24 -15.34 14.89
C ARG A 91 -2.21 -14.24 15.12
N CYS A 92 -2.70 -13.05 15.47
CA CYS A 92 -1.83 -11.95 15.86
C CYS A 92 -1.33 -12.11 17.29
N GLU A 93 -0.01 -12.16 17.45
CA GLU A 93 0.64 -12.29 18.74
C GLU A 93 1.55 -11.09 19.05
N CYS A 94 1.62 -10.72 20.34
CA CYS A 94 2.59 -9.75 20.81
C CYS A 94 3.93 -10.45 21.05
N TRP A 95 4.87 -10.27 20.13
CA TRP A 95 6.19 -10.89 20.23
C TRP A 95 7.26 -9.85 20.56
N GLY A 96 8.11 -10.13 21.56
CA GLY A 96 9.18 -9.20 21.96
C GLY A 96 8.71 -7.91 22.64
N GLY A 97 7.42 -7.79 22.97
CA GLY A 97 6.82 -6.70 23.72
C GLY A 97 6.23 -7.16 25.06
N SER A 98 5.63 -6.21 25.78
CA SER A 98 4.81 -6.44 26.96
C SER A 98 3.35 -6.13 26.64
N ILE A 99 2.42 -6.92 27.15
CA ILE A 99 0.99 -6.64 27.00
C ILE A 99 0.58 -5.72 28.16
N VAL A 100 0.14 -4.51 27.83
CA VAL A 100 -0.35 -3.51 28.79
C VAL A 100 -1.76 -3.13 28.36
N ASP A 101 -2.73 -3.29 29.25
CA ASP A 101 -4.16 -3.01 28.97
C ASP A 101 -4.72 -3.71 27.72
N GLY A 102 -4.19 -4.89 27.38
CA GLY A 102 -4.60 -5.66 26.21
C GLY A 102 -3.94 -5.21 24.89
N GLU A 103 -3.10 -4.19 24.92
CA GLU A 103 -2.33 -3.71 23.78
C GLU A 103 -0.88 -4.19 23.85
N CYS A 104 -0.29 -4.48 22.69
CA CYS A 104 1.12 -4.87 22.61
C CYS A 104 2.01 -3.64 22.63
N VAL A 105 2.80 -3.49 23.69
CA VAL A 105 3.74 -2.39 23.87
C VAL A 105 5.16 -2.92 23.72
N VAL A 106 5.88 -2.42 22.72
CA VAL A 106 7.28 -2.76 22.45
C VAL A 106 8.20 -1.63 22.94
N PRO A 107 9.42 -1.95 23.41
CA PRO A 107 10.38 -0.95 23.89
C PRO A 107 11.06 -0.24 22.71
N CYS A 108 10.31 0.53 21.93
CA CYS A 108 10.85 1.45 20.94
C CYS A 108 11.03 2.84 21.54
N PRO A 109 12.01 3.64 21.07
CA PRO A 109 12.13 5.05 21.42
C PRO A 109 10.83 5.83 21.15
N THR A 110 10.61 6.91 21.89
CA THR A 110 9.42 7.76 21.71
C THR A 110 9.27 8.20 20.26
N GLY A 111 8.08 8.00 19.68
CA GLY A 111 7.80 8.33 18.28
C GLY A 111 8.24 7.25 17.27
N GLN A 112 8.61 6.05 17.76
CA GLN A 112 8.90 4.90 16.92
C GLN A 112 7.99 3.71 17.26
N GLN A 113 7.83 2.81 16.30
CA GLN A 113 7.09 1.56 16.43
C GLN A 113 7.88 0.43 15.78
N LEU A 114 7.78 -0.77 16.35
CA LEU A 114 8.44 -1.95 15.79
C LEU A 114 7.75 -2.35 14.49
N TYR A 115 8.47 -2.32 13.38
CA TYR A 115 8.05 -2.86 12.09
C TYR A 115 8.99 -4.00 11.70
N GLY A 116 8.47 -5.23 11.65
CA GLY A 116 9.31 -6.43 11.50
C GLY A 116 10.21 -6.63 12.73
N VAL A 117 11.49 -6.25 12.60
CA VAL A 117 12.50 -6.40 13.66
C VAL A 117 13.18 -5.08 14.05
N GLU A 118 12.76 -3.96 13.46
CA GLU A 118 13.40 -2.64 13.67
C GLU A 118 12.37 -1.61 14.14
N CYS A 119 12.76 -0.72 15.05
CA CYS A 119 11.93 0.41 15.44
C CYS A 119 12.02 1.50 14.36
N THR A 120 10.92 1.70 13.65
CA THR A 120 10.80 2.71 12.60
C THR A 120 10.08 3.94 13.13
N ARG A 121 10.40 5.11 12.58
CA ARG A 121 9.69 6.36 12.88
C ARG A 121 8.19 6.21 12.57
N VAL A 122 7.38 6.80 13.42
CA VAL A 122 5.93 6.85 13.29
C VAL A 122 5.50 8.27 12.96
N ALA A 123 4.62 8.39 11.99
CA ALA A 123 3.94 9.60 11.61
C ALA A 123 2.44 9.32 11.40
N HIS A 124 1.62 10.19 11.96
CA HIS A 124 0.18 10.24 11.76
C HIS A 124 -0.18 11.29 10.71
N TYR A 125 -1.45 11.34 10.32
CA TYR A 125 -1.96 12.35 9.38
C TYR A 125 -1.42 13.78 9.68
N GLY A 126 -0.87 14.44 8.66
CA GLY A 126 -0.30 15.79 8.74
C GLY A 126 1.08 15.89 9.38
N GLN A 127 1.62 14.79 9.93
CA GLN A 127 2.98 14.76 10.47
C GLN A 127 4.01 14.50 9.36
N VAL A 128 5.26 14.91 9.61
CA VAL A 128 6.38 14.76 8.67
C VAL A 128 6.81 13.30 8.57
N CYS A 129 6.96 12.83 7.33
CA CYS A 129 7.41 11.49 6.97
C CYS A 129 8.44 11.55 5.84
N GLU A 130 9.25 10.49 5.73
CA GLU A 130 10.17 10.26 4.61
C GLU A 130 9.73 9.08 3.72
N LYS A 131 8.97 8.14 4.30
CA LYS A 131 8.53 6.91 3.63
C LYS A 131 7.11 6.55 4.01
N ASP A 132 6.40 5.86 3.11
CA ASP A 132 5.04 5.37 3.38
C ASP A 132 4.96 4.41 4.57
N SER A 133 6.05 3.71 4.88
CA SER A 133 6.14 2.83 6.05
C SER A 133 6.06 3.58 7.38
N GLU A 134 6.32 4.88 7.39
CA GLU A 134 6.23 5.71 8.59
C GLU A 134 4.80 6.15 8.87
N CYS A 135 3.91 6.12 7.87
CA CYS A 135 2.51 6.48 8.03
C CYS A 135 1.70 5.30 8.60
N VAL A 136 1.42 5.33 9.90
CA VAL A 136 0.83 4.18 10.64
C VAL A 136 -0.70 4.16 10.64
N ASP A 137 -1.33 5.24 10.21
CA ASP A 137 -2.77 5.30 10.07
C ASP A 137 -3.17 4.56 8.77
N PRO A 138 -4.21 3.71 8.79
CA PRO A 138 -4.71 3.09 7.58
C PRO A 138 -5.07 4.13 6.52
N PHE A 139 -4.85 3.77 5.26
CA PHE A 139 -5.12 4.64 4.11
C PHE A 139 -4.27 5.91 4.05
N ASN A 140 -3.23 6.05 4.88
CA ASN A 140 -2.25 7.13 4.73
C ASN A 140 -1.04 6.68 3.90
N ALA A 141 -0.45 7.63 3.18
CA ALA A 141 0.83 7.50 2.49
C ALA A 141 1.66 8.78 2.67
N CYS A 142 2.96 8.69 2.43
CA CYS A 142 3.88 9.82 2.56
C CYS A 142 3.88 10.66 1.28
N VAL A 143 3.08 11.72 1.27
CA VAL A 143 2.91 12.58 0.10
C VAL A 143 3.48 13.96 0.39
N GLY A 144 4.46 14.37 -0.40
CA GLY A 144 5.11 15.68 -0.23
C GLY A 144 5.79 15.86 1.13
N GLY A 145 6.32 14.77 1.71
CA GLY A 145 7.01 14.77 3.01
C GLY A 145 6.07 14.83 4.23
N THR A 146 4.77 14.59 4.03
CA THR A 146 3.78 14.55 5.11
C THR A 146 2.83 13.38 4.91
N CYS A 147 2.37 12.76 6.00
CA CYS A 147 1.38 11.70 5.89
C CYS A 147 0.03 12.31 5.49
N GLN A 148 -0.50 11.88 4.34
CA GLN A 148 -1.78 12.32 3.78
C GLN A 148 -2.58 11.10 3.33
N CYS A 149 -3.84 11.30 2.95
CA CYS A 149 -4.64 10.22 2.39
C CYS A 149 -3.99 9.67 1.11
N ALA A 150 -3.83 8.36 1.06
CA ALA A 150 -3.30 7.64 -0.09
C ALA A 150 -4.21 7.82 -1.30
N ALA A 151 -3.64 7.65 -2.49
CA ALA A 151 -4.40 7.74 -3.74
C ALA A 151 -5.61 6.80 -3.73
N GLY A 152 -6.77 7.29 -4.17
CA GLY A 152 -8.02 6.53 -4.17
C GLY A 152 -8.76 6.47 -2.82
N THR A 153 -8.26 7.17 -1.79
CA THR A 153 -8.91 7.25 -0.47
C THR A 153 -9.44 8.66 -0.22
N THR A 154 -10.47 8.78 0.62
CA THR A 154 -11.14 10.04 0.94
C THR A 154 -10.81 10.49 2.36
N ARG A 155 -10.66 11.80 2.56
CA ARG A 155 -10.47 12.40 3.88
C ARG A 155 -11.81 12.67 4.56
N ASP A 156 -11.97 12.19 5.80
CA ASP A 156 -12.97 12.72 6.71
C ASP A 156 -12.44 14.01 7.34
N ILE A 157 -12.98 15.16 6.92
CA ILE A 157 -12.54 16.48 7.40
C ILE A 157 -12.90 16.68 8.88
N MET A 158 -13.98 16.08 9.37
CA MET A 158 -14.45 16.25 10.74
C MET A 158 -13.63 15.41 11.73
N ARG A 159 -13.23 14.21 11.32
CA ARG A 159 -12.57 13.23 12.19
C ARG A 159 -11.07 13.11 11.93
N GLY A 160 -10.58 13.67 10.83
CA GLY A 160 -9.15 13.77 10.54
C GLY A 160 -8.48 12.46 10.14
N PHE A 161 -9.23 11.48 9.61
CA PHE A 161 -8.68 10.21 9.10
C PHE A 161 -9.10 9.93 7.66
N CYS A 162 -8.43 8.97 7.02
CA CYS A 162 -8.66 8.57 5.64
C CYS A 162 -9.45 7.26 5.57
N TYR A 163 -10.34 7.12 4.57
CA TYR A 163 -11.17 5.93 4.37
C TYR A 163 -11.36 5.63 2.88
N ALA A 164 -11.74 4.40 2.57
CA ALA A 164 -12.01 3.91 1.21
C ALA A 164 -13.36 3.19 1.17
#